data_AF-A0A8T0SNS2-F1
#
_entry.id   AF-A0A8T0SNS2-F1
#
_cell.length_a   1.000
_cell.length_b   1.000
_cell.length_c   1.000
_cell.angle_alpha   90.00
_cell.angle_beta   90.00
_cell.angle_gamma   90.00
#
_symmetry.space_group_name_H-M   'P 1'
#
loop_
_entity.id
_entity.type
_entity.pdbx_description
1 polymer ?
#
loop_
_entity_poly.entity_id
_entity_poly.type
_entity_poly.pdbx_seq_one_letter_code
_entity_poly.pdbx_strand_id
1 'polypeptide(L)'
;MAVGCNVQVLLVGDPNATLMSTCSAFCESSSGWEFWWKGSRECVGSVCCQANIMWGRSSYQFKAVRMSGATGSNYAKACIVDSDFSFEWPELWFDPMMRLPAVLNWRINDTTCHSNASSAACRSSHSFCENSTTHASYAGHLCSCEGGYQGNPYIPDGCYDINE
;
A
#
# COMPACT_ATOMS: atom_id res chain seq x y z
N MET A 1 -6.30 -4.11 -0.20
CA MET A 1 -6.77 -5.51 -0.21
C MET A 1 -7.76 -5.73 0.93
N ALA A 2 -8.74 -6.61 0.75
CA ALA A 2 -9.70 -7.02 1.75
C ALA A 2 -9.88 -8.54 1.73
N VAL A 3 -10.06 -9.17 2.88
CA VAL A 3 -10.32 -10.61 3.05
C VAL A 3 -11.57 -10.75 3.91
N GLY A 4 -12.52 -11.57 3.49
CA GLY A 4 -13.77 -11.77 4.21
C GLY A 4 -14.79 -12.57 3.42
N CYS A 5 -15.98 -12.71 3.98
CA CYS A 5 -17.08 -13.38 3.29
C CYS A 5 -18.33 -12.51 3.27
N ASN A 6 -18.92 -12.37 2.09
CA ASN A 6 -20.14 -11.60 1.83
C ASN A 6 -20.09 -10.20 2.44
N VAL A 7 -18.96 -9.53 2.21
CA VAL A 7 -18.63 -8.21 2.76
C VAL A 7 -18.11 -7.28 1.68
N GLN A 8 -18.55 -6.03 1.76
CA GLN A 8 -18.03 -4.92 0.98
C GLN A 8 -17.23 -4.00 1.90
N VAL A 9 -15.96 -3.80 1.57
CA VAL A 9 -15.09 -2.83 2.24
C VAL A 9 -15.06 -1.55 1.42
N LEU A 10 -15.29 -0.43 2.10
CA LEU A 10 -15.21 0.92 1.57
C LEU A 10 -13.97 1.59 2.14
N LEU A 11 -13.12 2.14 1.26
CA LEU A 11 -12.05 3.02 1.65
C LEU A 11 -12.54 4.46 1.54
N VAL A 12 -12.45 5.20 2.63
CA VAL A 12 -13.00 6.55 2.75
C VAL A 12 -11.89 7.51 3.09
N GLY A 13 -11.82 8.66 2.40
CA GLY A 13 -10.77 9.66 2.60
C GLY A 13 -11.29 10.94 3.23
N ASP A 14 -10.53 11.48 4.18
CA ASP A 14 -10.77 12.76 4.86
C ASP A 14 -10.44 13.97 3.96
N PRO A 15 -11.10 15.14 4.14
CA PRO A 15 -11.94 15.53 5.28
C PRO A 15 -13.44 15.22 5.17
N ASN A 16 -13.95 14.93 3.96
CA ASN A 16 -15.40 14.85 3.72
C ASN A 16 -15.95 13.42 3.73
N ALA A 17 -15.20 12.44 4.26
CA ALA A 17 -15.52 11.02 4.16
C ALA A 17 -15.93 10.62 2.73
N THR A 18 -15.18 11.12 1.75
CA THR A 18 -15.39 10.83 0.32
C THR A 18 -14.98 9.39 0.02
N LEU A 19 -15.83 8.64 -0.70
CA LEU A 19 -15.52 7.28 -1.10
C LEU A 19 -14.33 7.28 -2.09
N MET A 20 -13.24 6.61 -1.72
CA MET A 20 -12.00 6.54 -2.49
C MET A 20 -11.88 5.24 -3.30
N SER A 21 -12.31 4.14 -2.72
CA SER A 21 -12.24 2.82 -3.35
C SER A 21 -13.22 1.88 -2.67
N THR A 22 -13.62 0.84 -3.38
CA THR A 22 -14.50 -0.21 -2.86
C THR A 22 -14.01 -1.57 -3.31
N CYS A 23 -14.18 -2.56 -2.44
CA CYS A 23 -13.68 -3.90 -2.64
C CYS A 23 -14.64 -4.89 -2.00
N SER A 24 -15.11 -5.87 -2.76
CA SER A 24 -16.16 -6.81 -2.33
C SER A 24 -15.63 -8.23 -2.35
N ALA A 25 -15.83 -8.97 -1.27
CA ALA A 25 -15.47 -10.36 -1.12
C ALA A 25 -16.72 -11.21 -0.89
N PHE A 26 -16.88 -12.26 -1.68
CA PHE A 26 -18.01 -13.17 -1.69
C PHE A 26 -17.56 -14.57 -1.29
N CYS A 27 -18.41 -15.28 -0.55
CA CYS A 27 -18.21 -16.71 -0.35
C CYS A 27 -19.56 -17.42 -0.21
N GLU A 28 -19.59 -18.68 -0.61
CA GLU A 28 -20.75 -19.55 -0.54
C GLU A 28 -20.58 -20.55 0.61
N SER A 29 -21.53 -20.60 1.53
CA SER A 29 -21.46 -21.46 2.71
C SER A 29 -21.65 -22.96 2.41
N SER A 30 -22.07 -23.32 1.20
CA SER A 30 -22.42 -24.69 0.78
C SER A 30 -21.20 -25.50 0.32
N SER A 31 -20.19 -24.84 -0.26
CA SER A 31 -18.93 -25.46 -0.66
C SER A 31 -17.98 -25.42 0.53
N GLY A 32 -17.59 -26.60 1.03
CA GLY A 32 -16.64 -26.73 2.12
C GLY A 32 -15.39 -25.86 1.92
N TRP A 33 -14.77 -25.46 3.05
CA TRP A 33 -13.55 -24.65 3.13
C TRP A 33 -12.51 -25.07 2.05
N GLU A 34 -12.42 -26.37 1.75
CA GLU A 34 -11.58 -27.04 0.74
C GLU A 34 -11.61 -26.52 -0.71
N PHE A 35 -12.68 -25.86 -1.13
CA PHE A 35 -12.81 -25.35 -2.50
C PHE A 35 -12.32 -23.91 -2.67
N TRP A 36 -12.14 -23.16 -1.58
CA TRP A 36 -11.83 -21.72 -1.62
C TRP A 36 -10.35 -21.40 -1.83
N TRP A 37 -9.44 -22.37 -1.62
CA TRP A 37 -7.98 -22.16 -1.68
C TRP A 37 -7.26 -22.97 -2.76
N LYS A 38 -7.97 -23.79 -3.56
CA LYS A 38 -7.32 -24.54 -4.63
C LYS A 38 -6.97 -23.60 -5.79
N GLY A 39 -5.81 -22.94 -5.67
CA GLY A 39 -5.05 -22.45 -6.81
C GLY A 39 -5.21 -20.97 -7.19
N SER A 40 -6.04 -20.19 -6.50
CA SER A 40 -6.15 -18.76 -6.84
C SER A 40 -5.11 -17.93 -6.09
N ARG A 41 -3.98 -17.61 -6.73
CA ARG A 41 -3.09 -16.53 -6.25
C ARG A 41 -3.73 -15.15 -6.40
N GLU A 42 -4.79 -15.06 -7.19
CA GLU A 42 -5.42 -13.80 -7.56
C GLU A 42 -6.54 -13.46 -6.57
N CYS A 43 -6.43 -12.29 -5.97
CA CYS A 43 -7.37 -11.80 -4.97
C CYS A 43 -8.50 -11.01 -5.63
N VAL A 44 -9.42 -11.72 -6.30
CA VAL A 44 -10.43 -11.12 -7.17
C VAL A 44 -11.84 -11.61 -6.80
N GLY A 45 -12.46 -10.93 -5.84
CA GLY A 45 -13.88 -11.09 -5.50
C GLY A 45 -14.24 -12.32 -4.68
N SER A 46 -13.58 -13.46 -4.88
CA SER A 46 -13.84 -14.69 -4.13
C SER A 46 -13.01 -14.71 -2.84
N VAL A 47 -13.67 -14.63 -1.68
CA VAL A 47 -13.08 -14.66 -0.33
C VAL A 47 -12.11 -13.51 0.00
N CYS A 48 -11.55 -12.86 -1.01
CA CYS A 48 -10.78 -11.66 -0.88
C CYS A 48 -10.95 -10.79 -2.14
N CYS A 49 -10.56 -9.53 -2.03
CA CYS A 49 -10.55 -8.60 -3.15
C CYS A 49 -9.35 -7.65 -3.03
N GLN A 50 -8.81 -7.26 -4.18
CA GLN A 50 -7.83 -6.19 -4.31
C GLN A 50 -8.41 -5.07 -5.18
N ALA A 51 -8.23 -3.83 -4.72
CA ALA A 51 -8.69 -2.64 -5.42
C ALA A 51 -7.63 -1.55 -5.31
N ASN A 52 -7.48 -0.77 -6.38
CA ASN A 52 -6.59 0.38 -6.40
C ASN A 52 -7.09 1.48 -5.47
N ILE A 53 -6.16 2.24 -4.90
CA ILE A 53 -6.47 3.36 -4.01
C ILE A 53 -6.28 4.65 -4.79
N MET A 54 -7.32 5.50 -4.82
CA MET A 54 -7.17 6.87 -5.31
C MET A 54 -6.32 7.68 -4.34
N TRP A 55 -5.33 8.39 -4.87
CA TRP A 55 -4.43 9.23 -4.07
C TRP A 55 -5.05 10.60 -3.79
N GLY A 56 -4.45 11.33 -2.85
CA GLY A 56 -4.80 12.72 -2.58
C GLY A 56 -5.68 12.96 -1.37
N ARG A 57 -5.59 12.09 -0.37
CA ARG A 57 -6.20 12.25 0.94
C ARG A 57 -5.12 12.14 2.00
N SER A 58 -5.23 12.95 3.05
CA SER A 58 -4.27 12.98 4.16
C SER A 58 -4.40 11.77 5.09
N SER A 59 -5.59 11.18 5.14
CA SER A 59 -5.90 9.99 5.92
C SER A 59 -6.99 9.18 5.23
N TYR A 60 -6.94 7.87 5.45
CA TYR A 60 -7.94 6.92 4.97
C TYR A 60 -8.52 6.13 6.15
N GLN A 61 -9.80 5.78 6.02
CA GLN A 61 -10.52 4.93 6.94
C GLN A 61 -11.19 3.79 6.18
N PHE A 62 -11.26 2.62 6.80
CA PHE A 62 -12.00 1.49 6.27
C PHE A 62 -13.40 1.43 6.90
N LYS A 63 -14.42 1.19 6.08
CA LYS A 63 -15.77 0.84 6.53
C LYS A 63 -16.14 -0.51 5.92
N ALA A 64 -16.32 -1.52 6.75
CA ALA A 64 -16.82 -2.83 6.32
C ALA A 64 -18.35 -2.84 6.41
N VAL A 65 -19.00 -3.23 5.32
CA VAL A 65 -20.46 -3.30 5.18
C VAL A 65 -20.84 -4.70 4.77
N ARG A 66 -21.71 -5.35 5.54
CA ARG A 66 -22.23 -6.67 5.20
C ARG A 66 -23.16 -6.57 3.99
N MET A 67 -23.04 -7.52 3.06
CA MET A 67 -23.93 -7.57 1.90
C MET A 67 -25.36 -7.95 2.29
N SER A 68 -26.34 -7.39 1.57
CA SER A 68 -27.76 -7.70 1.80
C SER A 68 -28.04 -9.18 1.54
N GLY A 69 -28.77 -9.83 2.44
CA GLY A 69 -29.09 -11.26 2.34
C GLY A 69 -27.96 -12.22 2.72
N ALA A 70 -26.80 -11.72 3.14
CA ALA A 70 -25.68 -12.56 3.55
C ALA A 70 -25.99 -13.33 4.85
N THR A 71 -25.82 -14.66 4.82
CA THR A 71 -25.85 -15.55 6.00
C THR A 71 -24.42 -15.94 6.41
N GLY A 72 -24.22 -16.42 7.66
CA GLY A 72 -22.90 -16.87 8.14
C GLY A 72 -22.08 -15.84 8.92
N SER A 73 -20.77 -16.08 9.02
CA SER A 73 -19.83 -15.34 9.88
C SER A 73 -19.59 -13.90 9.43
N ASN A 74 -19.54 -12.97 10.39
CA ASN A 74 -19.20 -11.55 10.17
C ASN A 74 -17.69 -11.36 10.34
N TYR A 75 -16.93 -11.68 9.30
CA TYR A 75 -15.49 -11.50 9.32
C TYR A 75 -15.04 -10.70 8.08
N ALA A 76 -14.32 -9.62 8.34
CA ALA A 76 -13.73 -8.76 7.33
C ALA A 76 -12.43 -8.16 7.87
N LYS A 77 -11.36 -8.31 7.09
CA LYS A 77 -10.09 -7.64 7.29
C LYS A 77 -9.74 -6.84 6.05
N ALA A 78 -9.08 -5.71 6.24
CA ALA A 78 -8.64 -4.86 5.14
C ALA A 78 -7.30 -4.22 5.47
N CYS A 79 -6.46 -4.09 4.47
CA CYS A 79 -5.16 -3.45 4.56
C CYS A 79 -4.81 -2.73 3.25
N ILE A 80 -3.93 -1.75 3.36
CA ILE A 80 -3.25 -1.14 2.21
C ILE A 80 -1.98 -1.95 2.00
N VAL A 81 -1.75 -2.37 0.76
CA VAL A 81 -0.58 -3.15 0.35
C VAL A 81 0.00 -2.54 -0.91
N ASP A 82 1.28 -2.81 -1.17
CA ASP A 82 1.91 -2.45 -2.43
C ASP A 82 1.27 -3.24 -3.59
N SER A 83 1.40 -2.71 -4.80
CA SER A 83 0.87 -3.26 -6.04
C SER A 83 1.44 -4.64 -6.39
N ASP A 84 2.69 -4.91 -6.04
CA ASP A 84 3.39 -6.18 -6.25
C ASP A 84 3.23 -7.16 -5.08
N PHE A 85 2.46 -6.78 -4.06
CA PHE A 85 2.22 -7.63 -2.90
C PHE A 85 1.51 -8.93 -3.30
N SER A 86 2.20 -10.05 -3.08
CA SER A 86 1.65 -11.40 -3.20
C SER A 86 1.66 -12.09 -1.84
N PHE A 87 0.66 -12.94 -1.57
CA PHE A 87 0.59 -13.70 -0.33
C PHE A 87 0.23 -15.17 -0.58
N GLU A 88 0.63 -16.03 0.34
CA GLU A 88 0.12 -17.40 0.41
C GLU A 88 -1.05 -17.48 1.40
N TRP A 89 -2.14 -18.12 0.96
CA TRP A 89 -3.41 -18.17 1.70
C TRP A 89 -3.34 -18.68 3.14
N PRO A 90 -2.50 -19.67 3.52
CA PRO A 90 -2.42 -20.11 4.90
C PRO A 90 -1.98 -18.98 5.85
N GLU A 91 -1.01 -18.15 5.45
CA GLU A 91 -0.39 -17.18 6.35
C GLU A 91 -1.33 -16.03 6.74
N LEU A 92 -2.08 -15.49 5.77
CA LEU A 92 -2.98 -14.36 6.03
C LEU A 92 -4.29 -14.74 6.72
N TRP A 93 -4.77 -15.96 6.55
CA TRP A 93 -6.02 -16.40 7.16
C TRP A 93 -5.86 -16.72 8.64
N PHE A 94 -4.75 -17.39 9.01
CA PHE A 94 -4.49 -17.79 10.39
C PHE A 94 -3.93 -16.65 11.25
N ASP A 95 -3.44 -15.55 10.68
CA ASP A 95 -3.08 -14.37 11.45
C ASP A 95 -4.34 -13.57 11.83
N PRO A 96 -4.78 -13.58 13.11
CA PRO A 96 -5.96 -12.85 13.56
C PRO A 96 -5.85 -11.33 13.38
N MET A 97 -4.65 -10.79 13.19
CA MET A 97 -4.39 -9.36 13.05
C MET A 97 -3.95 -8.93 11.63
N MET A 98 -3.72 -9.87 10.70
CA MET A 98 -3.20 -9.57 9.35
C MET A 98 -1.93 -8.69 9.43
N ARG A 99 -0.96 -9.13 10.24
CA ARG A 99 0.28 -8.41 10.47
C ARG A 99 1.15 -8.53 9.23
N LEU A 100 1.25 -7.42 8.52
CA LEU A 100 2.10 -7.30 7.35
C LEU A 100 3.30 -6.41 7.68
N PRO A 101 4.47 -6.67 7.09
CA PRO A 101 5.57 -5.72 7.16
C PRO A 101 5.10 -4.39 6.57
N ALA A 102 5.28 -3.31 7.33
CA ALA A 102 4.92 -1.97 6.89
C ALA A 102 6.09 -1.36 6.14
N VAL A 103 5.83 -0.89 4.91
CA VAL A 103 6.77 -0.06 4.16
C VAL A 103 6.34 1.39 4.32
N LEU A 104 7.27 2.24 4.77
CA LEU A 104 7.06 3.68 4.82
C LEU A 104 7.53 4.27 3.49
N ASN A 105 6.63 4.92 2.77
CA ASN A 105 6.97 5.73 1.62
C ASN A 105 6.71 7.20 1.96
N TRP A 106 7.61 8.08 1.58
CA TRP A 106 7.54 9.50 1.89
C TRP A 106 8.05 10.33 0.71
N ARG A 107 7.79 11.63 0.76
CA ARG A 107 8.40 12.60 -0.14
C ARG A 107 8.54 13.92 0.60
N ILE A 108 9.43 14.77 0.09
CA ILE A 108 9.62 16.11 0.62
C ILE A 108 8.79 17.07 -0.20
N ASN A 109 7.77 17.65 0.43
CA ASN A 109 6.73 18.44 -0.23
C ASN A 109 7.05 19.95 -0.30
N ASP A 110 8.15 20.39 0.31
CA ASP A 110 8.46 21.81 0.51
C ASP A 110 9.14 22.46 -0.70
N THR A 111 9.80 21.66 -1.56
CA THR A 111 10.51 22.15 -2.75
C THR A 111 10.50 21.10 -3.87
N THR A 112 10.58 21.55 -5.12
CA THR A 112 11.09 20.74 -6.24
C THR A 112 12.60 20.90 -6.30
N CYS A 113 13.34 19.91 -6.80
CA CYS A 113 14.78 20.04 -7.00
C CYS A 113 15.06 21.25 -7.91
N HIS A 114 15.67 22.29 -7.36
CA HIS A 114 16.15 23.43 -8.15
C HIS A 114 17.55 23.10 -8.71
N SER A 115 17.88 23.75 -9.84
CA SER A 115 19.13 23.68 -10.60
C SER A 115 20.32 23.01 -9.89
N ASN A 116 20.90 22.00 -10.55
CA ASN A 116 22.02 21.15 -10.10
C ASN A 116 21.75 20.26 -8.88
N ALA A 117 20.63 19.54 -8.92
CA ALA A 117 20.39 18.29 -8.18
C ALA A 117 20.61 18.31 -6.66
N SER A 118 20.66 19.49 -6.01
CA SER A 118 20.89 19.60 -4.58
C SER A 118 19.66 20.15 -3.88
N SER A 119 19.21 19.41 -2.87
CA SER A 119 18.20 19.84 -1.90
C SER A 119 18.87 19.85 -0.53
N ALA A 120 18.55 20.84 0.32
CA ALA A 120 19.04 20.89 1.70
C ALA A 120 18.65 19.64 2.52
N ALA A 121 17.65 18.89 2.07
CA ALA A 121 17.24 17.64 2.69
C ALA A 121 18.11 16.42 2.30
N CYS A 122 18.83 16.48 1.17
CA CYS A 122 19.79 15.47 0.78
C CYS A 122 21.12 15.80 1.46
N ARG A 123 21.33 15.24 2.65
CA ARG A 123 22.39 15.67 3.58
C ARG A 123 23.70 14.92 3.38
N SER A 124 23.68 13.79 2.69
CA SER A 124 24.88 13.01 2.44
C SER A 124 25.69 13.60 1.29
N SER A 125 27.01 13.52 1.38
CA SER A 125 27.89 13.56 0.21
C SER A 125 27.51 12.42 -0.75
N HIS A 126 27.73 12.61 -2.04
CA HIS A 126 27.36 11.64 -3.09
C HIS A 126 25.86 11.28 -3.09
N SER A 127 25.02 12.27 -2.79
CA SER A 127 23.58 12.16 -2.92
C SER A 127 23.03 13.26 -3.81
N PHE A 128 21.93 12.94 -4.50
CA PHE A 128 21.25 13.86 -5.39
C PHE A 128 19.76 13.89 -5.12
N CYS A 129 19.16 15.03 -5.46
CA CYS A 129 17.74 15.28 -5.40
C CYS A 129 17.07 14.77 -6.68
N GLU A 130 16.04 13.95 -6.53
CA GLU A 130 15.23 13.42 -7.61
C GLU A 130 13.79 13.91 -7.49
N ASN A 131 13.30 14.62 -8.50
CA ASN A 131 11.91 15.06 -8.51
C ASN A 131 10.97 13.85 -8.57
N SER A 132 9.97 13.82 -7.69
CA SER A 132 8.94 12.80 -7.70
C SER A 132 8.02 13.05 -8.90
N THR A 133 8.21 12.27 -9.97
CA THR A 133 7.42 12.37 -11.21
C THR A 133 6.11 11.60 -11.13
N THR A 134 5.85 10.88 -10.04
CA THR A 134 4.78 9.90 -9.98
C THR A 134 3.42 10.54 -10.24
N HIS A 135 3.12 11.75 -9.75
CA HIS A 135 1.84 12.44 -10.07
C HIS A 135 1.96 13.96 -10.20
N ALA A 136 1.46 14.49 -11.33
CA ALA A 136 1.48 15.91 -11.70
C ALA A 136 0.81 16.88 -10.69
N SER A 137 -0.11 16.38 -9.85
CA SER A 137 -0.80 17.17 -8.83
C SER A 137 -0.06 17.28 -7.50
N TYR A 138 1.12 16.64 -7.39
CA TYR A 138 1.90 16.60 -6.16
C TYR A 138 3.40 16.81 -6.41
N ALA A 139 3.80 18.08 -6.53
CA ALA A 139 5.20 18.43 -6.58
C ALA A 139 5.93 18.01 -5.29
N GLY A 140 7.09 17.40 -5.44
CA GLY A 140 7.98 17.03 -4.34
C GLY A 140 9.21 16.32 -4.87
N HIS A 141 10.13 15.98 -3.98
CA HIS A 141 11.35 15.26 -4.33
C HIS A 141 11.72 14.20 -3.30
N LEU A 142 12.60 13.31 -3.73
CA LEU A 142 13.29 12.30 -2.95
C LEU A 142 14.79 12.56 -3.03
N CYS A 143 15.55 11.96 -2.12
CA CYS A 143 17.00 11.91 -2.20
C CYS A 143 17.43 10.49 -2.53
N SER A 144 18.43 10.37 -3.40
CA SER A 144 19.01 9.11 -3.89
C SER A 144 20.54 9.21 -3.83
N CYS A 145 21.24 8.11 -3.56
CA CYS A 145 22.71 8.08 -3.66
C CYS A 145 23.13 8.04 -5.13
N GLU A 146 24.25 8.69 -5.45
CA GLU A 146 24.86 8.67 -6.79
C GLU A 146 25.28 7.25 -7.20
N GLY A 147 25.47 7.02 -8.50
CA GLY A 147 25.98 5.74 -9.01
C GLY A 147 27.34 5.40 -8.39
N GLY A 148 27.50 4.17 -7.91
CA GLY A 148 28.68 3.75 -7.14
C GLY A 148 28.55 3.98 -5.62
N TYR A 149 27.42 4.49 -5.13
CA TYR A 149 27.16 4.68 -3.69
C TYR A 149 25.84 4.04 -3.25
N GLN A 150 25.79 3.54 -2.01
CA GLN A 150 24.57 3.03 -1.38
C GLN A 150 24.40 3.54 0.05
N GLY A 151 23.17 3.46 0.59
CA GLY A 151 22.88 3.81 1.97
C GLY A 151 21.75 4.83 2.10
N ASN A 152 21.84 5.71 3.09
CA ASN A 152 20.77 6.66 3.43
C ASN A 152 21.17 8.11 3.07
N PRO A 153 20.64 8.68 1.97
CA PRO A 153 21.03 10.02 1.52
C PRO A 153 20.50 11.16 2.40
N TYR A 154 19.61 10.88 3.35
CA TYR A 154 18.98 11.88 4.23
C TYR A 154 19.80 12.20 5.49
N ILE A 155 20.89 11.46 5.74
CA ILE A 155 21.79 11.69 6.89
C ILE A 155 23.20 12.05 6.38
N PRO A 156 23.98 12.86 7.13
CA PRO A 156 25.38 13.11 6.80
C PRO A 156 26.17 11.79 6.67
N ASP A 157 27.03 11.70 5.65
CA ASP A 157 27.87 10.53 5.34
C ASP A 157 27.10 9.21 5.22
N GLY A 158 25.81 9.27 4.86
CA GLY A 158 24.95 8.10 4.77
C GLY A 158 25.05 7.33 3.46
N CYS A 159 25.53 7.96 2.38
CA CYS A 159 25.89 7.30 1.13
C CYS A 159 27.38 6.92 1.19
N TYR A 160 27.66 5.62 1.16
CA TYR A 160 29.00 5.07 1.16
C TYR A 160 29.28 4.34 -0.14
N ASP A 161 30.53 4.40 -0.57
CA ASP A 161 31.03 3.79 -1.80
C ASP A 161 30.81 2.27 -1.77
N ILE A 162 30.27 1.74 -2.87
CA ILE A 162 30.23 0.30 -3.09
C ILE A 162 31.48 -0.09 -3.86
N ASN A 163 32.30 -0.94 -3.26
CA ASN A 163 33.48 -1.48 -3.94
C ASN A 163 32.98 -2.38 -5.09
N GLU A 164 33.07 -1.85 -6.31
CA GLU A 164 32.59 -2.45 -7.57
C GLU A 164 33.39 -3.69 -7.97
#